data_AF-A0A316JWQ5-F1
#
_entry.id   AF-A0A316JWQ5-F1
#
_cell.length_a   1.000
_cell.length_b   1.000
_cell.length_c   1.000
_cell.angle_alpha   90.00
_cell.angle_beta   90.00
_cell.angle_gamma   90.00
#
_symmetry.space_group_name_H-M   'P 1'
#
loop_
_entity.id
_entity.type
_entity.pdbx_description
1 polymer ?
#
loop_
_entity_poly.entity_id
_entity_poly.type
_entity_poly.pdbx_seq_one_letter_code
_entity_poly.pdbx_strand_id
1 'polypeptide(L)'
;MAQEQLSPRVRKAVTQLGRDIQIARRKRRLSQADLAAKMGVSVGSVQRLERGEPGVSIGTLAMAFLALGSLHRFQEVLDPASDDIGMLRDQDHLPQRIRKKQSTKSSLTGEPVSKLSGMDL
;
A
#
# COMPACT_ATOMS: atom_id res chain seq x y z
N MET A 1 -12.87 19.01 15.88
CA MET A 1 -11.48 19.31 16.27
C MET A 1 -10.41 18.81 15.27
N ALA A 2 -10.65 17.83 14.39
CA ALA A 2 -9.69 17.48 13.32
C ALA A 2 -9.86 18.25 11.99
N GLN A 3 -10.91 19.07 11.86
CA GLN A 3 -11.28 19.72 10.58
C GLN A 3 -10.57 21.07 10.33
N GLU A 4 -9.87 21.60 11.34
CA GLU A 4 -9.33 22.98 11.34
C GLU A 4 -7.96 23.14 10.66
N GLN A 5 -7.24 22.05 10.33
CA GLN A 5 -5.83 22.13 9.90
C GLN A 5 -5.55 21.56 8.50
N LEU A 6 -6.56 21.39 7.64
CA LEU A 6 -6.33 20.88 6.30
C LEU A 6 -6.17 22.03 5.30
N SER A 7 -5.03 22.06 4.59
CA SER A 7 -4.81 23.01 3.49
C SER A 7 -5.97 22.98 2.48
N PRO A 8 -6.42 24.12 1.95
CA PRO A 8 -7.51 24.17 0.98
C PRO A 8 -7.29 23.27 -0.24
N ARG A 9 -6.03 23.12 -0.68
CA ARG A 9 -5.67 22.21 -1.78
C ARG A 9 -5.95 20.76 -1.44
N VAL A 10 -5.56 20.33 -0.24
CA VAL A 10 -5.78 18.96 0.23
C VAL A 10 -7.28 18.71 0.39
N ARG A 11 -8.04 19.65 0.99
CA ARG A 11 -9.49 19.53 1.10
C ARG A 11 -10.15 19.34 -0.27
N LYS A 12 -9.78 20.15 -1.26
CA LYS A 12 -10.30 20.03 -2.62
C LYS A 12 -9.99 18.66 -3.24
N ALA A 13 -8.77 18.15 -3.04
CA ALA A 13 -8.35 16.84 -3.54
C ALA A 13 -9.16 15.70 -2.89
N VAL A 14 -9.34 15.72 -1.57
CA VAL A 14 -10.12 14.69 -0.86
C VAL A 14 -11.60 14.74 -1.24
N THR A 15 -12.20 15.93 -1.35
CA THR A 15 -13.58 16.08 -1.85
C THR A 15 -13.72 15.58 -3.29
N GLN A 16 -12.72 15.83 -4.14
CA GLN A 16 -12.72 15.30 -5.50
C GLN A 16 -12.69 13.77 -5.52
N LEU A 17 -11.81 13.16 -4.74
CA LEU A 17 -11.73 11.71 -4.60
C LEU A 17 -13.07 11.11 -4.14
N GLY A 18 -13.74 11.73 -3.16
CA GLY A 18 -15.07 11.31 -2.71
C GLY A 18 -16.12 11.34 -3.83
N ARG A 19 -16.11 12.40 -4.66
CA ARG A 19 -16.98 12.50 -5.85
C ARG A 19 -16.67 11.42 -6.88
N ASP A 20 -15.39 11.13 -7.12
CA ASP A 20 -14.98 10.10 -8.07
C ASP A 20 -15.42 8.70 -7.62
N ILE A 21 -15.36 8.42 -6.31
CA ILE A 21 -15.91 7.19 -5.70
C ILE A 21 -17.42 7.11 -5.91
N GLN A 22 -18.14 8.23 -5.70
CA GLN A 22 -19.58 8.27 -5.94
C GLN A 22 -19.93 7.97 -7.40
N ILE A 23 -19.19 8.57 -8.34
CA ILE A 23 -19.36 8.30 -9.78
C ILE A 23 -19.08 6.83 -10.08
N ALA A 24 -17.97 6.29 -9.56
CA ALA A 24 -17.59 4.90 -9.73
C ALA A 24 -18.66 3.93 -9.19
N ARG A 25 -19.27 4.24 -8.05
CA ARG A 25 -20.38 3.48 -7.48
C ARG A 25 -21.61 3.51 -8.39
N ARG A 26 -22.03 4.70 -8.83
CA ARG A 26 -23.20 4.88 -9.71
C ARG A 26 -23.02 4.19 -11.06
N LYS A 27 -21.82 4.25 -11.64
CA LYS A 27 -21.47 3.51 -12.88
C LYS A 27 -21.66 2.00 -12.74
N ARG A 28 -21.51 1.46 -11.54
CA ARG A 28 -21.73 0.04 -11.20
C ARG A 28 -23.16 -0.26 -10.74
N ARG A 29 -24.07 0.71 -10.83
CA ARG A 29 -25.48 0.60 -10.42
C ARG A 29 -25.66 0.18 -8.95
N LEU A 30 -24.74 0.58 -8.07
CA LEU A 30 -24.80 0.29 -6.64
C LEU A 30 -25.45 1.46 -5.88
N SER A 31 -26.41 1.19 -5.01
CA SER A 31 -26.86 2.14 -4.00
C SER A 31 -25.79 2.35 -2.92
N GLN A 32 -25.93 3.39 -2.10
CA GLN A 32 -25.02 3.56 -0.95
C GLN A 32 -25.11 2.39 0.03
N ALA A 33 -26.30 1.78 0.16
CA ALA A 33 -26.50 0.58 0.98
C ALA A 33 -25.78 -0.64 0.41
N ASP A 34 -25.82 -0.85 -0.91
CA ASP A 34 -25.12 -1.97 -1.56
C ASP A 34 -23.61 -1.85 -1.40
N LEU A 35 -23.08 -0.64 -1.57
CA LEU A 35 -21.65 -0.40 -1.36
C LEU A 35 -21.27 -0.58 0.12
N ALA A 36 -22.09 -0.09 1.04
CA ALA A 36 -21.86 -0.25 2.48
C ALA A 36 -21.82 -1.73 2.88
N ALA A 37 -22.77 -2.54 2.37
CA ALA A 37 -22.81 -3.97 2.58
C ALA A 37 -21.56 -4.69 2.03
N LYS A 38 -21.12 -4.34 0.80
CA LYS A 38 -19.89 -4.88 0.20
C LYS A 38 -18.63 -4.49 0.97
N MET A 39 -18.62 -3.30 1.57
CA MET A 39 -17.50 -2.79 2.37
C MET A 39 -17.53 -3.28 3.82
N GLY A 40 -18.63 -3.85 4.31
CA GLY A 40 -18.79 -4.22 5.72
C GLY A 40 -18.86 -3.01 6.67
N VAL A 41 -19.41 -1.87 6.22
CA VAL A 41 -19.50 -0.62 7.01
C VAL A 41 -20.92 -0.07 7.03
N SER A 42 -21.17 0.96 7.84
CA SER A 42 -22.46 1.67 7.84
C SER A 42 -22.65 2.55 6.59
N VAL A 43 -23.90 2.75 6.18
CA VAL A 43 -24.25 3.68 5.08
C VAL A 43 -23.73 5.09 5.34
N GLY A 44 -23.78 5.54 6.61
CA GLY A 44 -23.21 6.83 7.01
C GLY A 44 -21.70 6.93 6.73
N SER A 45 -20.95 5.84 6.84
CA SER A 45 -19.52 5.81 6.49
C SER A 45 -19.30 5.96 4.98
N VAL A 46 -20.15 5.34 4.16
CA VAL A 46 -20.14 5.56 2.71
C VAL A 46 -20.46 7.01 2.36
N GLN A 47 -21.45 7.62 3.03
CA GLN A 47 -21.78 9.02 2.79
C GLN A 47 -20.63 9.97 3.15
N ARG A 48 -19.97 9.77 4.29
CA ARG A 48 -18.79 10.56 4.70
C ARG A 48 -17.63 10.39 3.70
N LEU A 49 -17.41 9.16 3.24
CA LEU A 49 -16.43 8.84 2.19
C LEU A 49 -16.74 9.59 0.89
N GLU A 50 -17.98 9.54 0.40
CA GLU A 50 -18.38 10.20 -0.86
C GLU A 50 -18.34 11.73 -0.76
N ARG A 51 -18.53 12.31 0.43
CA ARG A 51 -18.33 13.74 0.66
C ARG A 51 -16.85 14.13 0.72
N GLY A 52 -15.95 13.16 0.85
CA GLY A 52 -14.53 13.38 1.04
C GLY A 52 -14.24 13.99 2.41
N GLU A 53 -14.87 13.46 3.47
CA GLU A 53 -14.54 13.88 4.83
C GLU A 53 -13.13 13.44 5.22
N PRO A 54 -12.25 14.36 5.71
CA PRO A 54 -10.86 14.02 6.04
C PRO A 54 -10.69 12.98 7.15
N GLY A 55 -11.71 12.79 8.00
CA GLY A 55 -11.68 11.81 9.10
C GLY A 55 -12.02 10.39 8.70
N VAL A 56 -12.24 10.11 7.41
CA VAL A 56 -12.46 8.75 6.93
C VAL A 56 -11.14 7.97 6.97
N SER A 57 -11.15 6.79 7.58
CA SER A 57 -9.95 5.98 7.71
C SER A 57 -9.47 5.49 6.34
N ILE A 58 -8.15 5.38 6.18
CA ILE A 58 -7.55 4.84 4.95
C ILE A 58 -8.02 3.40 4.66
N GLY A 59 -8.30 2.60 5.71
CA GLY A 59 -8.89 1.27 5.55
C GLY A 59 -10.29 1.31 4.94
N THR A 60 -11.12 2.29 5.30
CA THR A 60 -12.45 2.49 4.69
C THR A 60 -12.32 2.83 3.20
N LEU A 61 -11.34 3.68 2.86
CA LEU A 61 -11.04 4.02 1.46
C LEU A 61 -10.59 2.77 0.67
N ALA A 62 -9.65 1.99 1.20
CA ALA A 62 -9.17 0.76 0.58
C ALA A 62 -10.31 -0.26 0.37
N MET A 63 -11.19 -0.44 1.36
CA MET A 63 -12.39 -1.29 1.23
C MET A 63 -13.33 -0.81 0.13
N ALA A 64 -13.47 0.51 -0.08
CA ALA A 64 -14.26 1.03 -1.19
C ALA A 64 -13.62 0.69 -2.53
N PHE A 65 -12.31 0.83 -2.68
CA PHE A 65 -11.58 0.41 -3.89
C PHE A 65 -11.74 -1.09 -4.15
N LEU A 66 -11.66 -1.93 -3.11
CA LEU A 66 -11.91 -3.37 -3.21
C LEU A 66 -13.36 -3.66 -3.66
N ALA A 67 -14.35 -3.07 -3.00
CA ALA A 67 -15.78 -3.27 -3.34
C ALA A 67 -16.14 -2.77 -4.75
N LEU A 68 -15.40 -1.79 -5.27
CA LEU A 68 -15.52 -1.29 -6.63
C LEU A 68 -14.67 -2.11 -7.63
N GLY A 69 -13.87 -3.08 -7.21
CA GLY A 69 -13.01 -3.87 -8.09
C GLY A 69 -11.89 -3.04 -8.72
N SER A 70 -11.35 -2.07 -7.97
CA SER A 70 -10.27 -1.18 -8.42
C SER A 70 -9.12 -1.11 -7.42
N LEU A 71 -8.94 -2.16 -6.61
CA LEU A 71 -7.88 -2.22 -5.57
C LEU A 71 -6.47 -2.01 -6.14
N HIS A 72 -6.19 -2.46 -7.36
CA HIS A 72 -4.90 -2.24 -8.04
C HIS A 72 -4.52 -0.75 -8.08
N ARG A 73 -5.46 0.14 -8.40
CA ARG A 73 -5.22 1.59 -8.45
C ARG A 73 -4.83 2.18 -7.10
N PHE A 74 -5.28 1.56 -6.01
CA PHE A 74 -4.91 1.97 -4.66
C PHE A 74 -3.48 1.52 -4.32
N GLN A 75 -3.04 0.38 -4.85
CA GLN A 75 -1.68 -0.14 -4.68
C GLN A 75 -0.65 0.66 -5.50
N GLU A 76 -1.07 1.25 -6.61
CA GLU A 76 -0.22 2.00 -7.55
C GLU A 76 -0.04 3.49 -7.20
N VAL A 77 -0.75 4.02 -6.18
CA VAL A 77 -0.79 5.48 -5.89
C VAL A 77 0.59 6.11 -5.71
N LEU A 78 1.56 5.35 -5.20
CA LEU A 78 2.95 5.76 -5.02
C LEU A 78 3.91 4.64 -5.43
N ASP A 79 3.61 3.92 -6.52
CA ASP A 79 4.53 2.93 -7.06
C ASP A 79 5.83 3.60 -7.52
N PRO A 80 7.01 3.28 -6.93
CA PRO A 80 8.29 3.87 -7.32
C PRO A 80 8.66 3.60 -8.78
N ALA A 81 8.19 2.48 -9.35
CA ALA A 81 8.42 2.17 -10.75
C ALA A 81 7.65 3.10 -11.71
N SER A 82 6.69 3.86 -11.19
CA SER A 82 5.90 4.85 -11.92
C SER A 82 6.22 6.30 -11.47
N ASP A 83 7.27 6.49 -10.65
CA ASP A 83 7.70 7.80 -10.17
C ASP A 83 8.86 8.36 -11.04
N ASP A 84 8.50 9.08 -12.10
CA ASP A 84 9.44 9.72 -13.02
C ASP A 84 10.46 10.65 -12.31
N ILE A 85 10.03 11.30 -11.22
CA ILE A 85 10.89 12.21 -10.44
C ILE A 85 11.87 11.42 -9.56
N GLY A 86 11.42 10.29 -9.01
CA GLY A 86 12.27 9.32 -8.31
C GLY A 86 13.37 8.77 -9.23
N MET A 87 13.00 8.35 -10.44
CA MET A 87 13.97 7.85 -11.43
C MET A 87 15.02 8.89 -11.83
N LEU A 88 14.61 10.14 -12.03
CA LEU A 88 15.54 11.23 -12.35
C LEU A 88 16.51 11.52 -11.20
N ARG A 89 16.03 11.48 -9.95
CA ARG A 89 16.86 11.63 -8.75
C ARG A 89 17.82 10.46 -8.52
N ASP A 90 17.38 9.24 -8.80
CA ASP A 90 18.25 8.05 -8.70
C ASP A 90 19.39 8.10 -9.73
N GLN A 91 19.16 8.70 -10.89
CA GLN A 91 20.20 8.96 -11.89
C GLN A 91 21.25 9.97 -11.37
N ASP A 92 20.81 11.04 -10.71
CA ASP A 92 21.69 12.04 -10.09
C ASP A 92 22.48 11.50 -8.88
N HIS A 93 21.95 10.46 -8.22
CA HIS A 93 22.54 9.85 -7.02
C HIS A 93 23.16 8.45 -7.25
N LEU A 94 23.53 8.13 -8.50
CA LEU A 94 24.20 6.86 -8.80
C LEU A 94 25.49 6.71 -7.98
N PRO A 95 25.65 5.63 -7.21
CA PRO A 95 26.89 5.39 -6.48
C PRO A 95 28.04 5.17 -7.48
N GLN A 96 29.09 6.00 -7.40
CA GLN A 96 30.25 5.91 -8.30
C GLN A 96 30.95 4.54 -8.29
N ARG A 97 30.75 3.74 -7.23
CA ARG A 97 31.26 2.37 -7.15
C ARG A 97 30.41 1.52 -6.22
N ILE A 98 29.88 0.40 -6.73
CA ILE A 98 29.22 -0.63 -5.91
C ILE A 98 30.29 -1.63 -5.45
N ARG A 99 30.62 -1.62 -4.15
CA ARG A 99 31.49 -2.64 -3.56
C ARG A 99 30.62 -3.76 -3.00
N LYS A 100 30.62 -4.94 -3.66
CA LYS A 100 30.05 -6.16 -3.08
C LYS A 100 30.85 -6.50 -1.81
N LYS A 101 30.20 -6.51 -0.65
CA LYS A 101 30.82 -7.01 0.58
C LYS A 101 30.96 -8.52 0.41
N GLN A 102 32.19 -9.01 0.19
CA GLN A 102 32.48 -10.44 0.21
C GLN A 102 31.93 -11.00 1.53
N SER A 103 30.99 -11.94 1.43
CA SER A 103 30.55 -12.74 2.55
C SER A 103 31.76 -13.41 3.16
N THR A 104 32.17 -12.96 4.34
CA THR A 104 33.16 -13.63 5.16
C THR A 104 32.61 -15.02 5.50
N LYS A 105 33.15 -16.05 4.85
CA LYS A 105 33.00 -17.44 5.29
C LYS A 105 33.70 -17.58 6.64
N SER A 106 32.93 -17.78 7.70
CA SER A 106 33.36 -18.31 9.01
C SER A 106 32.12 -18.33 9.90
N SER A 107 31.72 -19.35 10.64
CA SER A 107 32.14 -20.74 10.83
C SER A 107 30.97 -21.35 11.62
N LEU A 108 30.26 -22.34 11.06
CA LEU A 108 29.29 -23.14 11.82
C LEU A 108 29.89 -24.53 11.98
N THR A 109 30.61 -24.67 13.09
CA THR A 109 30.57 -25.78 14.05
C THR A 109 30.17 -27.14 13.48
N GLY A 110 31.18 -27.93 13.09
CA GLY A 110 31.07 -29.39 13.05
C GLY A 110 31.66 -29.96 14.33
N GLU A 111 30.82 -30.33 15.30
CA GLU A 111 31.24 -31.20 16.39
C GLU A 111 31.59 -32.61 15.88
N PRO A 112 32.49 -33.35 16.56
CA PRO A 112 33.09 -34.56 16.04
C PRO A 112 32.13 -35.74 16.15
N VAL A 113 31.76 -36.32 15.01
CA VAL A 113 31.09 -37.63 15.01
C VAL A 113 32.17 -38.71 15.05
N SER A 114 32.36 -39.23 16.26
CA SER A 114 32.90 -40.56 16.51
C SER A 114 32.22 -41.58 15.60
N LYS A 115 33.02 -42.25 14.75
CA LYS A 115 32.85 -43.62 14.23
C LYS A 115 33.91 -43.88 13.16
N LEU A 116 35.06 -44.40 13.58
CA LEU A 116 35.85 -45.33 12.78
C LEU A 116 35.79 -46.64 13.57
N SER A 117 34.79 -47.47 13.27
CA SER A 117 34.95 -48.62 12.37
C SER A 117 36.13 -49.49 12.81
N GLY A 118 35.81 -50.60 13.44
CA GLY A 118 36.71 -51.74 13.44
C GLY A 118 36.95 -52.18 12.01
N MET A 119 38.22 -52.48 11.71
CA MET A 119 38.65 -53.56 10.82
C MET A 119 40.17 -53.69 10.94
N ASP A 120 40.56 -54.87 11.42
CA ASP A 120 41.78 -55.63 11.07
C ASP A 120 43.15 -55.11 11.55
N LEU A 121 43.53 -55.51 12.77
CA LEU A 121 44.49 -56.59 13.08
C LEU A 121 44.73 -56.70 14.60
#